data_AF-A0A2H3D2C6-F1
#
_entry.id   AF-A0A2H3D2C6-F1
#
_cell.length_a   1.000
_cell.length_b   1.000
_cell.length_c   1.000
_cell.angle_alpha   90.00
_cell.angle_beta   90.00
_cell.angle_gamma   90.00
#
_symmetry.space_group_name_H-M   'P 1'
#
loop_
_entity.id
_entity.type
_entity.pdbx_description
1 polymer ?
#
loop_
_entity_poly.entity_id
_entity_poly.type
_entity_poly.pdbx_seq_one_letter_code
_entity_poly.pdbx_strand_id
1 'polypeptide(L)'
;MTSARTDFRQYSLMKLVSSWPNLRTLYVAGDTNGSEDCSKIPPATCALESVTFERCMSNFEKLAPMFAGSANSLKSFEAWTMGFKEIDAVLRNVLPSIESIHIGGCNHPSKDFILGELSNAPRLQSINLNGDTDTGGRTCKALAEALNREDSFPSLRRLSYPRERGTYKTGRGRNVRIHEYENVGAKELEAAAKKKGVWAELVSRDLEYKVEGAQRRAGFAAMGRRGYWRGE
;
A
#
# COMPACT_ATOMS: atom_id res chain seq x y z
N MET A 1 -19.76 0.88 -19.89
CA MET A 1 -18.67 -0.05 -20.27
C MET A 1 -17.86 -0.38 -19.02
N THR A 2 -18.03 -1.59 -18.52
CA THR A 2 -17.27 -2.18 -17.42
C THR A 2 -15.86 -2.48 -17.93
N SER A 3 -14.84 -1.73 -17.51
CA SER A 3 -13.46 -2.17 -17.77
C SER A 3 -13.27 -3.50 -17.03
N ALA A 4 -12.80 -4.50 -17.77
CA ALA A 4 -12.68 -5.88 -17.36
C ALA A 4 -11.98 -5.98 -15.98
N ARG A 5 -12.61 -6.71 -15.05
CA ARG A 5 -11.91 -7.26 -13.90
C ARG A 5 -11.06 -8.39 -14.47
N THR A 6 -9.77 -8.15 -14.67
CA THR A 6 -8.85 -9.24 -14.99
C THR A 6 -8.61 -9.99 -13.69
N ASP A 7 -9.26 -11.15 -13.52
CA ASP A 7 -8.95 -12.05 -12.41
C ASP A 7 -7.63 -12.76 -12.73
N PHE A 8 -6.53 -12.02 -12.56
CA PHE A 8 -5.19 -12.54 -12.74
C PHE A 8 -4.77 -13.21 -11.43
N ARG A 9 -5.23 -14.45 -11.26
CA ARG A 9 -5.08 -15.23 -10.01
C ARG A 9 -3.64 -15.26 -9.50
N GLN A 10 -3.50 -15.32 -8.17
CA GLN A 10 -2.24 -15.34 -7.46
C GLN A 10 -1.22 -16.30 -8.07
N TYR A 11 -1.61 -17.55 -8.33
CA TYR A 11 -0.73 -18.57 -8.90
C TYR A 11 -0.16 -18.17 -10.26
N SER A 12 -0.99 -17.62 -11.15
CA SER A 12 -0.57 -17.18 -12.48
C SER A 12 0.41 -16.01 -12.40
N LEU A 13 0.17 -15.06 -11.49
CA LEU A 13 1.09 -13.95 -11.25
C LEU A 13 2.44 -14.43 -10.73
N MET A 14 2.43 -15.26 -9.68
CA MET A 14 3.65 -15.84 -9.13
C MET A 14 4.43 -16.61 -10.19
N LYS A 15 3.76 -17.46 -10.96
CA LYS A 15 4.39 -18.26 -12.02
C LYS A 15 4.98 -17.37 -13.12
N LEU A 16 4.28 -16.32 -13.54
CA LEU A 16 4.76 -15.38 -14.57
C LEU A 16 6.04 -14.68 -14.10
N VAL A 17 6.02 -14.12 -12.89
CA VAL A 17 7.18 -13.40 -12.35
C VAL A 17 8.37 -14.35 -12.15
N SER A 18 8.14 -15.54 -11.60
CA SER A 18 9.20 -16.54 -11.42
C SER A 18 9.78 -17.08 -12.73
N SER A 19 9.01 -17.07 -13.81
CA SER A 19 9.47 -17.58 -15.12
C SER A 19 10.12 -16.51 -16.00
N TRP A 20 10.16 -15.24 -15.57
CA TRP A 20 10.60 -14.12 -16.39
C TRP A 20 11.80 -13.37 -15.80
N PRO A 21 13.04 -13.89 -15.96
CA PRO A 21 14.24 -13.34 -15.29
C PRO A 21 14.58 -11.90 -15.71
N ASN A 22 14.17 -11.49 -16.91
CA ASN A 22 14.39 -10.16 -17.45
C ASN A 22 13.27 -9.16 -17.12
N LEU A 23 12.26 -9.57 -16.33
CA LEU A 23 11.22 -8.65 -15.88
C LEU A 23 11.86 -7.56 -14.98
N ARG A 24 11.54 -6.30 -15.27
CA ARG A 24 12.03 -5.12 -14.52
C ARG A 24 10.88 -4.27 -13.99
N THR A 25 9.79 -4.15 -14.73
CA THR A 25 8.62 -3.40 -14.31
C THR A 25 7.40 -4.31 -14.30
N LEU A 26 6.65 -4.26 -13.22
CA LEU A 26 5.41 -5.00 -13.08
C LEU A 26 4.26 -4.03 -12.78
N TYR A 27 3.27 -4.01 -13.66
CA TYR A 27 2.01 -3.33 -13.42
C TYR A 27 0.90 -4.38 -13.40
N VAL A 28 0.16 -4.42 -12.29
CA VAL A 28 -0.98 -5.33 -12.13
C VAL A 28 -2.19 -4.54 -11.67
N ALA A 29 -3.28 -4.66 -12.42
CA ALA A 29 -4.55 -4.06 -12.06
C ALA A 29 -5.62 -5.14 -11.82
N GLY A 30 -6.34 -5.03 -10.70
CA GLY A 30 -7.47 -5.91 -10.39
C GLY A 30 -7.20 -6.99 -9.33
N ASP A 31 -8.05 -8.01 -9.30
CA ASP A 31 -8.04 -9.02 -8.24
C ASP A 31 -6.99 -10.10 -8.53
N THR A 32 -6.15 -10.35 -7.54
CA THR A 32 -5.12 -11.39 -7.59
C THR A 32 -5.29 -12.40 -6.47
N ASN A 33 -6.39 -12.35 -5.71
CA ASN A 33 -6.67 -13.34 -4.69
C ASN A 33 -6.70 -14.75 -5.27
N GLY A 34 -6.14 -15.68 -4.51
CA GLY A 34 -6.10 -17.09 -4.83
C GLY A 34 -5.95 -17.94 -3.57
N SER A 35 -6.54 -19.12 -3.59
CA SER A 35 -6.33 -20.15 -2.57
C SER A 35 -5.26 -21.16 -3.00
N GLU A 36 -4.72 -21.02 -4.21
CA GLU A 36 -3.76 -21.97 -4.76
C GLU A 36 -2.43 -21.97 -3.98
N ASP A 37 -1.92 -23.17 -3.74
CA ASP A 37 -0.60 -23.38 -3.15
C ASP A 37 0.50 -22.96 -4.13
N CYS A 38 1.24 -21.91 -3.76
CA CYS A 38 2.36 -21.40 -4.54
C CYS A 38 3.72 -21.99 -4.10
N SER A 39 3.75 -22.91 -3.12
CA SER A 39 4.98 -23.50 -2.58
C SER A 39 5.85 -24.21 -3.63
N LYS A 40 5.23 -24.70 -4.70
CA LYS A 40 5.90 -25.39 -5.82
C LYS A 40 6.46 -24.45 -6.88
N ILE A 41 6.15 -23.16 -6.81
CA ILE A 41 6.66 -22.16 -7.76
C ILE A 41 8.09 -21.80 -7.33
N PRO A 42 9.09 -21.89 -8.22
CA PRO A 42 10.44 -21.46 -7.89
C PRO A 42 10.48 -20.01 -7.43
N PRO A 43 11.42 -19.62 -6.54
CA PRO A 43 11.61 -18.23 -6.16
C PRO A 43 11.83 -17.35 -7.39
N ALA A 44 11.27 -16.14 -7.36
CA ALA A 44 11.50 -15.19 -8.45
C ALA A 44 12.96 -14.75 -8.49
N THR A 45 13.57 -14.83 -9.67
CA THR A 45 14.96 -14.43 -9.92
C THR A 45 15.09 -13.08 -10.63
N CYS A 46 13.95 -12.50 -11.04
CA CYS A 46 13.94 -11.21 -11.70
C CYS A 46 14.31 -10.08 -10.75
N ALA A 47 15.02 -9.09 -11.29
CA ALA A 47 15.40 -7.86 -10.60
C ALA A 47 14.39 -6.76 -10.89
N LEU A 48 13.20 -6.81 -10.28
CA LEU A 48 12.20 -5.76 -10.44
C LEU A 48 12.78 -4.43 -9.95
N GLU A 49 12.57 -3.37 -10.72
CA GLU A 49 12.96 -2.00 -10.46
C GLU A 49 11.76 -1.15 -10.02
N SER A 50 10.58 -1.45 -10.59
CA SER A 50 9.33 -0.79 -10.22
C SER A 50 8.14 -1.76 -10.23
N VAL A 51 7.28 -1.63 -9.22
CA VAL A 51 6.00 -2.36 -9.14
C VAL A 51 4.87 -1.40 -8.86
N THR A 52 3.77 -1.56 -9.60
CA THR A 52 2.52 -0.86 -9.38
C THR A 52 1.38 -1.87 -9.29
N PHE A 53 0.74 -1.90 -8.12
CA PHE A 53 -0.51 -2.61 -7.88
C PHE A 53 -1.67 -1.63 -7.93
N GLU A 54 -2.41 -1.60 -9.02
CA GLU A 54 -3.58 -0.73 -9.14
C GLU A 54 -4.85 -1.51 -8.76
N ARG A 55 -5.55 -1.05 -7.72
CA ARG A 55 -6.87 -1.57 -7.32
C ARG A 55 -6.79 -3.06 -7.00
N CYS A 56 -5.67 -3.42 -6.39
CA CYS A 56 -5.28 -4.80 -6.17
C CYS A 56 -5.95 -5.32 -4.92
N MET A 57 -6.73 -6.38 -5.10
CA MET A 57 -7.22 -7.19 -3.99
C MET A 57 -6.33 -8.42 -3.94
N SER A 58 -5.59 -8.57 -2.84
CA SER A 58 -4.67 -9.68 -2.68
C SER A 58 -4.39 -9.98 -1.21
N ASN A 59 -3.76 -11.12 -0.99
CA ASN A 59 -3.00 -11.40 0.21
C ASN A 59 -1.51 -11.12 -0.07
N PHE A 60 -1.05 -9.94 0.35
CA PHE A 60 0.33 -9.48 0.08
C PHE A 60 1.40 -10.36 0.75
N GLU A 61 1.07 -11.02 1.86
CA GLU A 61 1.95 -12.02 2.49
C GLU A 61 2.26 -13.17 1.52
N LYS A 62 1.24 -13.64 0.78
CA LYS A 62 1.41 -14.70 -0.22
C LYS A 62 2.08 -14.21 -1.51
N LEU A 63 1.99 -12.91 -1.82
CA LEU A 63 2.70 -12.32 -2.95
C LEU A 63 4.18 -12.05 -2.66
N ALA A 64 4.57 -11.88 -1.38
CA ALA A 64 5.93 -11.54 -0.99
C ALA A 64 7.05 -12.34 -1.68
N PRO A 65 6.94 -13.67 -1.91
CA PRO A 65 8.00 -14.43 -2.57
C PRO A 65 8.32 -14.01 -4.01
N MET A 66 7.42 -13.27 -4.69
CA MET A 66 7.68 -12.74 -6.04
C MET A 66 8.76 -11.64 -6.05
N PHE A 67 9.09 -11.09 -4.88
CA PHE A 67 10.09 -10.04 -4.72
C PHE A 67 11.47 -10.57 -4.32
N ALA A 68 11.64 -11.89 -4.16
CA ALA A 68 12.87 -12.50 -3.64
C ALA A 68 14.13 -12.09 -4.43
N GLY A 69 14.05 -12.02 -5.75
CA GLY A 69 15.16 -11.60 -6.62
C GLY A 69 15.37 -10.08 -6.71
N SER A 70 14.55 -9.28 -6.03
CA SER A 70 14.48 -7.82 -6.22
C SER A 70 15.02 -7.00 -5.04
N ALA A 71 15.63 -7.65 -4.04
CA ALA A 71 16.11 -7.02 -2.82
C ALA A 71 17.11 -5.86 -3.03
N ASN A 72 17.85 -5.90 -4.14
CA ASN A 72 18.87 -4.90 -4.49
C ASN A 72 18.47 -4.03 -5.69
N SER A 73 17.30 -4.24 -6.27
CA SER A 73 16.88 -3.59 -7.52
C SER A 73 15.61 -2.77 -7.40
N LEU A 74 14.67 -3.15 -6.52
CA LEU A 74 13.37 -2.48 -6.48
C LEU A 74 13.51 -1.10 -5.84
N LYS A 75 13.27 -0.05 -6.63
CA LYS A 75 13.39 1.35 -6.22
C LYS A 75 12.03 1.97 -5.93
N SER A 76 11.00 1.58 -6.68
CA SER A 76 9.66 2.17 -6.58
C SER A 76 8.59 1.12 -6.36
N PHE A 77 7.81 1.29 -5.30
CA PHE A 77 6.66 0.46 -5.00
C PHE A 77 5.41 1.31 -4.84
N GLU A 78 4.43 1.10 -5.70
CA GLU A 78 3.13 1.75 -5.63
C GLU A 78 2.02 0.70 -5.48
N ALA A 79 1.13 0.87 -4.50
CA ALA A 79 0.06 -0.07 -4.27
C ALA A 79 -1.23 0.64 -3.83
N TRP A 80 -2.28 0.49 -4.63
CA TRP A 80 -3.65 0.93 -4.37
C TRP A 80 -4.48 -0.28 -3.98
N THR A 81 -4.56 -0.57 -2.69
CA THR A 81 -4.95 -1.89 -2.24
C THR A 81 -6.32 -1.91 -1.59
N MET A 82 -7.00 -3.05 -1.71
CA MET A 82 -8.29 -3.33 -1.06
C MET A 82 -8.28 -4.72 -0.42
N GLY A 83 -7.13 -5.14 0.10
CA GLY A 83 -6.93 -6.48 0.65
C GLY A 83 -7.10 -6.55 2.18
N PHE A 84 -6.67 -7.69 2.72
CA PHE A 84 -6.61 -7.96 4.16
C PHE A 84 -5.13 -7.98 4.61
N LYS A 85 -4.85 -7.55 5.85
CA LYS A 85 -3.51 -7.45 6.47
C LYS A 85 -2.57 -6.36 5.93
N GLU A 86 -1.45 -6.19 6.59
CA GLU A 86 -0.41 -5.21 6.28
C GLU A 86 0.49 -5.68 5.13
N ILE A 87 1.21 -4.73 4.50
CA ILE A 87 2.05 -4.99 3.32
C ILE A 87 3.50 -5.36 3.68
N ASP A 88 3.79 -5.55 4.97
CA ASP A 88 5.12 -5.71 5.55
C ASP A 88 5.95 -6.79 4.86
N ALA A 89 5.36 -7.95 4.58
CA ALA A 89 6.05 -9.08 3.97
C ALA A 89 6.62 -8.73 2.58
N VAL A 90 5.90 -7.92 1.80
CA VAL A 90 6.40 -7.44 0.50
C VAL A 90 7.56 -6.48 0.71
N LEU A 91 7.36 -5.46 1.56
CA LEU A 91 8.37 -4.41 1.77
C LEU A 91 9.66 -4.95 2.38
N ARG A 92 9.57 -5.93 3.28
CA ARG A 92 10.73 -6.58 3.91
C ARG A 92 11.71 -7.17 2.89
N ASN A 93 11.21 -7.69 1.77
CA ASN A 93 12.04 -8.25 0.71
C ASN A 93 12.86 -7.18 -0.04
N VAL A 94 12.52 -5.90 0.08
CA VAL A 94 13.04 -4.82 -0.79
C VAL A 94 13.59 -3.62 -0.01
N LEU A 95 13.63 -3.68 1.32
CA LEU A 95 14.20 -2.64 2.18
C LEU A 95 15.60 -2.16 1.77
N PRO A 96 16.54 -3.02 1.32
CA PRO A 96 17.88 -2.57 0.98
C PRO A 96 17.94 -1.60 -0.21
N SER A 97 17.00 -1.69 -1.15
CA SER A 97 16.99 -0.90 -2.39
C SER A 97 15.88 0.12 -2.52
N ILE A 98 14.79 0.00 -1.75
CA ILE A 98 13.59 0.81 -1.94
C ILE A 98 13.86 2.30 -1.70
N GLU A 99 13.48 3.13 -2.66
CA GLU A 99 13.65 4.59 -2.63
C GLU A 99 12.32 5.31 -2.46
N SER A 100 11.23 4.75 -2.97
CA SER A 100 9.89 5.35 -2.92
C SER A 100 8.82 4.31 -2.65
N ILE A 101 7.97 4.61 -1.66
CA ILE A 101 6.78 3.84 -1.34
C ILE A 101 5.56 4.74 -1.48
N HIS A 102 4.58 4.29 -2.26
CA HIS A 102 3.28 4.94 -2.37
C HIS A 102 2.19 3.92 -2.07
N ILE A 103 1.50 4.08 -0.94
CA ILE A 103 0.48 3.13 -0.51
C ILE A 103 -0.85 3.87 -0.37
N GLY A 104 -1.76 3.47 -1.23
CA GLY A 104 -3.17 3.82 -1.30
C GLY A 104 -4.07 2.75 -0.68
N GLY A 105 -5.15 3.12 0.00
CA GLY A 105 -6.21 2.18 0.39
C GLY A 105 -5.93 1.48 1.73
N CYS A 106 -6.23 0.17 1.85
CA CYS A 106 -6.39 -0.49 3.16
C CYS A 106 -5.16 -1.22 3.72
N ASN A 107 -4.14 -1.51 2.91
CA ASN A 107 -3.00 -2.34 3.33
C ASN A 107 -1.78 -1.45 3.61
N HIS A 108 -1.80 -0.76 4.75
CA HIS A 108 -0.65 0.03 5.20
C HIS A 108 0.40 -0.86 5.89
N PRO A 109 1.65 -0.39 6.04
CA PRO A 109 2.63 -1.09 6.86
C PRO A 109 2.21 -1.08 8.34
N SER A 110 2.52 -2.16 9.07
CA SER A 110 2.18 -2.25 10.49
C SER A 110 3.02 -1.30 11.35
N LYS A 111 2.53 -0.98 12.55
CA LYS A 111 3.29 -0.18 13.53
C LYS A 111 4.65 -0.81 13.82
N ASP A 112 4.69 -2.11 14.10
CA ASP A 112 5.91 -2.80 14.50
C ASP A 112 6.94 -2.81 13.38
N PHE A 113 6.50 -3.05 12.14
CA PHE A 113 7.36 -2.98 10.96
C PHE A 113 7.89 -1.56 10.71
N ILE A 114 7.06 -0.52 10.88
CA ILE A 114 7.50 0.87 10.76
C ILE A 114 8.59 1.19 11.77
N LEU A 115 8.37 0.84 13.02
CA LEU A 115 9.29 1.16 14.12
C LEU A 115 10.57 0.33 14.07
N GLY A 116 10.51 -0.93 13.62
CA GLY A 116 11.62 -1.87 13.66
C GLY A 116 12.45 -1.95 12.38
N GLU A 117 11.83 -1.98 11.21
CA GLU A 117 12.51 -2.33 9.95
C GLU A 117 12.45 -1.21 8.92
N LEU A 118 11.27 -0.66 8.63
CA LEU A 118 11.10 0.38 7.61
C LEU A 118 11.87 1.65 7.96
N SER A 119 11.89 2.02 9.25
CA SER A 119 12.65 3.16 9.76
C SER A 119 14.15 3.03 9.49
N ASN A 120 14.66 1.82 9.27
CA ASN A 120 16.08 1.57 9.00
C ASN A 120 16.39 1.43 7.50
N ALA A 121 15.39 1.62 6.62
CA ALA A 121 15.59 1.52 5.18
C ALA A 121 16.63 2.56 4.70
N PRO A 122 17.81 2.14 4.21
CA PRO A 122 18.94 3.03 3.99
C PRO A 122 18.73 4.00 2.82
N ARG A 123 17.86 3.64 1.87
CA ARG A 123 17.65 4.37 0.62
C ARG A 123 16.27 5.01 0.49
N LEU A 124 15.38 4.79 1.46
CA LEU A 124 14.01 5.27 1.37
C LEU A 124 13.96 6.79 1.46
N GLN A 125 13.61 7.45 0.35
CA GLN A 125 13.58 8.90 0.20
C GLN A 125 12.17 9.47 0.27
N SER A 126 11.16 8.70 -0.13
CA SER A 126 9.78 9.15 -0.22
C SER A 126 8.79 8.13 0.32
N ILE A 127 7.88 8.57 1.19
CA ILE A 127 6.70 7.81 1.60
C ILE A 127 5.47 8.64 1.25
N ASN A 128 4.56 8.09 0.48
CA ASN A 128 3.24 8.66 0.23
C ASN A 128 2.19 7.72 0.80
N LEU A 129 1.54 8.17 1.87
CA LEU A 129 0.36 7.53 2.42
C LEU A 129 -0.87 8.18 1.81
N ASN A 130 -1.69 7.35 1.21
CA ASN A 130 -2.87 7.78 0.49
C ASN A 130 -4.05 6.88 0.81
N GLY A 131 -5.26 7.43 0.80
CA GLY A 131 -6.49 6.65 0.99
C GLY A 131 -7.09 6.68 2.39
N ASP A 132 -8.33 6.17 2.44
CA ASP A 132 -9.37 6.49 3.42
C ASP A 132 -9.33 5.67 4.73
N THR A 133 -8.31 4.83 4.95
CA THR A 133 -8.46 3.70 5.90
C THR A 133 -7.40 3.54 6.99
N ASP A 134 -6.51 4.52 7.22
CA ASP A 134 -5.76 4.59 8.49
C ASP A 134 -6.69 5.01 9.65
N THR A 135 -7.72 4.20 9.88
CA THR A 135 -8.73 4.41 10.92
C THR A 135 -8.04 4.33 12.28
N GLY A 136 -8.07 5.44 13.00
CA GLY A 136 -7.38 5.60 14.29
C GLY A 136 -5.94 6.13 14.21
N GLY A 137 -5.43 6.41 13.01
CA GLY A 137 -4.14 7.08 12.83
C GLY A 137 -2.93 6.23 13.22
N ARG A 138 -3.04 4.91 13.07
CA ARG A 138 -2.00 3.97 13.54
C ARG A 138 -0.72 4.13 12.74
N THR A 139 -0.84 4.21 11.41
CA THR A 139 0.30 4.39 10.52
C THR A 139 0.91 5.78 10.70
N CYS A 140 0.09 6.83 10.75
CA CYS A 140 0.59 8.20 10.97
C CYS A 140 1.32 8.35 12.31
N LYS A 141 0.77 7.81 13.40
CA LYS A 141 1.41 7.81 14.73
C LYS A 141 2.70 7.01 14.74
N ALA A 142 2.72 5.84 14.11
CA ALA A 142 3.92 5.01 14.04
C ALA A 142 5.05 5.71 13.29
N LEU A 143 4.73 6.39 12.17
CA LEU A 143 5.72 7.21 11.46
C LEU A 143 6.18 8.41 12.28
N ALA A 144 5.27 9.08 13.00
CA ALA A 144 5.62 10.20 13.88
C ALA A 144 6.57 9.75 15.01
N GLU A 145 6.28 8.60 15.61
CA GLU A 145 7.11 7.98 16.64
C GLU A 145 8.47 7.58 16.06
N ALA A 146 8.51 6.94 14.89
CA ALA A 146 9.76 6.58 14.22
C ALA A 146 10.60 7.83 13.93
N LEU A 147 10.04 8.86 13.29
CA LEU A 147 10.74 10.10 12.93
C LEU A 147 11.34 10.85 14.13
N ASN A 148 10.80 10.64 15.33
CA ASN A 148 11.37 11.22 16.55
C ASN A 148 12.61 10.47 17.07
N ARG A 149 12.94 9.30 16.52
CA ARG A 149 14.17 8.56 16.85
C ARG A 149 15.34 9.16 16.05
N GLU A 150 16.51 9.24 16.67
CA GLU A 150 17.67 9.91 16.09
C GLU A 150 18.19 9.19 14.83
N ASP A 151 18.27 7.87 14.87
CA ASP A 151 18.85 7.06 13.79
C ASP A 151 17.82 6.57 12.75
N SER A 152 16.55 6.94 12.89
CA SER A 152 15.52 6.54 11.92
C SER A 152 15.61 7.36 10.63
N PHE A 153 15.22 6.72 9.53
CA PHE A 153 14.96 7.30 8.22
C PHE A 153 16.15 8.13 7.70
N PRO A 154 17.34 7.53 7.55
CA PRO A 154 18.57 8.25 7.23
C PRO A 154 18.50 9.04 5.91
N SER A 155 17.70 8.55 4.96
CA SER A 155 17.59 9.11 3.61
C SER A 155 16.23 9.76 3.33
N LEU A 156 15.28 9.75 4.26
CA LEU A 156 13.93 10.24 3.98
C LEU A 156 13.97 11.76 3.76
N ARG A 157 13.30 12.21 2.70
CA ARG A 157 13.22 13.62 2.29
C ARG A 157 11.79 14.08 2.13
N ARG A 158 10.88 13.19 1.74
CA ARG A 158 9.49 13.54 1.46
C ARG A 158 8.53 12.58 2.15
N LEU A 159 7.50 13.14 2.75
CA LEU A 159 6.41 12.42 3.37
C LEU A 159 5.09 13.10 2.99
N SER A 160 4.23 12.37 2.28
CA SER A 160 2.90 12.84 1.92
C SER A 160 1.84 12.01 2.67
N TYR A 161 0.82 12.66 3.21
CA TYR A 161 -0.26 12.01 4.00
C TYR A 161 -1.61 12.72 3.80
N PRO A 162 -2.75 12.06 4.08
CA PRO A 162 -4.05 12.69 3.95
C PRO A 162 -4.27 13.75 5.04
N ARG A 163 -5.08 14.77 4.74
CA ARG A 163 -5.38 15.88 5.65
C ARG A 163 -5.94 15.41 6.99
N GLU A 164 -5.70 16.20 8.03
CA GLU A 164 -6.21 15.95 9.40
C GLU A 164 -7.72 15.69 9.40
N ARG A 165 -8.47 16.43 8.59
CA ARG A 165 -9.89 16.17 8.35
C ARG A 165 -10.21 16.37 6.89
N GLY A 166 -11.18 15.63 6.42
CA GLY A 166 -11.68 15.80 5.08
C GLY A 166 -13.04 15.18 4.89
N THR A 167 -13.48 15.26 3.64
CA THR A 167 -14.68 14.58 3.20
C THR A 167 -14.34 13.75 1.98
N TYR A 168 -14.92 12.54 1.92
CA TYR A 168 -14.94 11.73 0.72
C TYR A 168 -16.38 11.37 0.35
N LYS A 169 -16.62 11.20 -0.94
CA LYS A 169 -17.91 10.85 -1.50
C LYS A 169 -17.96 9.36 -1.80
N THR A 170 -19.12 8.76 -1.55
CA THR A 170 -19.46 7.40 -1.99
C THR A 170 -20.80 7.40 -2.71
N GLY A 171 -21.01 6.49 -3.66
CA GLY A 171 -22.30 6.33 -4.35
C GLY A 171 -22.31 6.95 -5.75
N ARG A 172 -23.45 6.92 -6.46
CA ARG A 172 -23.56 7.37 -7.87
C ARG A 172 -24.82 8.21 -8.10
N GLY A 173 -24.70 9.25 -8.91
CA GLY A 173 -25.83 10.07 -9.35
C GLY A 173 -26.52 10.74 -8.16
N ARG A 174 -27.82 10.52 -8.00
CA ARG A 174 -28.59 11.09 -6.88
C ARG A 174 -28.30 10.45 -5.51
N ASN A 175 -27.55 9.34 -5.47
CA ASN A 175 -27.24 8.60 -4.24
C ASN A 175 -25.82 8.84 -3.72
N VAL A 176 -25.23 10.01 -3.99
CA VAL A 176 -23.91 10.37 -3.45
C VAL A 176 -24.05 10.73 -1.96
N ARG A 177 -23.29 10.03 -1.12
CA ARG A 177 -23.13 10.31 0.31
C ARG A 177 -21.78 10.94 0.54
N ILE A 178 -21.72 11.97 1.36
CA ILE A 178 -20.49 12.61 1.80
C ILE A 178 -20.19 12.06 3.19
N HIS A 179 -18.99 11.55 3.38
CA HIS A 179 -18.47 11.05 4.65
C HIS A 179 -17.39 11.99 5.13
N GLU A 180 -17.43 12.32 6.41
CA GLU A 180 -16.32 13.01 7.07
C GLU A 180 -15.33 11.97 7.59
N TYR A 181 -14.05 12.32 7.54
CA TYR A 181 -12.99 11.53 8.17
C TYR A 181 -12.07 12.43 8.98
N GLU A 182 -11.45 11.83 9.98
CA GLU A 182 -10.40 12.43 10.79
C GLU A 182 -9.17 11.52 10.72
N ASN A 183 -8.05 12.08 10.28
CA ASN A 183 -6.75 11.44 10.28
C ASN A 183 -6.01 11.76 11.59
N VAL A 184 -6.28 10.93 12.59
CA VAL A 184 -5.65 11.04 13.91
C VAL A 184 -4.13 10.90 13.76
N GLY A 185 -3.34 11.73 14.46
CA GLY A 185 -1.87 11.68 14.37
C GLY A 185 -1.26 12.44 13.19
N ALA A 186 -2.04 13.00 12.26
CA ALA A 186 -1.51 13.83 11.17
C ALA A 186 -0.69 15.03 11.68
N LYS A 187 -1.14 15.69 12.75
CA LYS A 187 -0.41 16.80 13.41
C LYS A 187 0.89 16.35 14.05
N GLU A 188 0.88 15.20 14.73
CA GLU A 188 2.07 14.62 15.36
C GLU A 188 3.11 14.26 14.29
N LEU A 189 2.64 13.70 13.17
CA LEU A 189 3.47 13.36 12.02
C LEU A 189 4.09 14.60 11.37
N GLU A 190 3.31 15.65 11.15
CA GLU A 190 3.79 16.93 10.63
C GLU A 190 4.88 17.53 11.51
N ALA A 191 4.64 17.56 12.82
CA ALA A 191 5.59 18.10 13.79
C ALA A 191 6.89 17.27 13.82
N ALA A 192 6.78 15.93 13.79
CA ALA A 192 7.94 15.04 13.76
C ALA A 192 8.74 15.18 12.45
N ALA A 193 8.07 15.25 11.31
CA ALA A 193 8.69 15.46 10.00
C ALA A 193 9.44 16.80 9.96
N LYS A 194 8.80 17.88 10.42
CA LYS A 194 9.42 19.21 10.51
C LYS A 194 10.65 19.21 11.40
N LYS A 195 10.58 18.57 12.58
CA LYS A 195 11.72 18.43 13.51
C LYS A 195 12.89 17.66 12.86
N LYS A 196 12.59 16.63 12.06
CA LYS A 196 13.58 15.80 11.35
C LYS A 196 14.12 16.46 10.06
N GLY A 197 13.51 17.55 9.60
CA GLY A 197 13.85 18.20 8.32
C GLY A 197 13.31 17.47 7.08
N VAL A 198 12.26 16.66 7.26
CA VAL A 198 11.55 15.97 6.17
C VAL A 198 10.45 16.88 5.64
N TRP A 199 10.36 17.02 4.32
CA TRP A 199 9.28 17.75 3.68
C TRP A 199 7.97 16.99 3.82
N ALA A 200 7.06 17.55 4.62
CA ALA A 200 5.72 17.03 4.86
C ALA A 200 4.72 17.77 3.97
N GLU A 201 3.92 17.03 3.20
CA GLU A 201 2.86 17.62 2.37
C GLU A 201 1.53 16.87 2.48
N LEU A 202 0.46 17.63 2.29
CA LEU A 202 -0.89 17.09 2.29
C LEU A 202 -1.24 16.61 0.89
N VAL A 203 -1.68 15.37 0.76
CA VAL A 203 -2.13 14.83 -0.52
C VAL A 203 -3.47 15.48 -0.92
N SER A 204 -3.56 16.04 -2.14
CA SER A 204 -4.80 16.57 -2.72
C SER A 204 -5.74 15.44 -3.18
N ARG A 205 -7.04 15.75 -3.20
CA ARG A 205 -8.21 14.85 -3.43
C ARG A 205 -8.25 14.08 -4.77
N ASP A 206 -7.17 13.99 -5.54
CA ASP A 206 -7.17 13.41 -6.91
C ASP A 206 -7.42 11.89 -6.96
N LEU A 207 -7.84 11.31 -5.83
CA LEU A 207 -7.78 9.88 -5.52
C LEU A 207 -9.11 9.23 -5.19
N GLU A 208 -10.15 10.05 -5.00
CA GLU A 208 -11.54 9.56 -4.99
C GLU A 208 -11.77 8.67 -6.23
N TYR A 209 -11.23 9.02 -7.41
CA TYR A 209 -11.55 8.25 -8.62
C TYR A 209 -10.94 6.85 -8.68
N LYS A 210 -9.68 6.67 -8.22
CA LYS A 210 -8.97 5.38 -8.31
C LYS A 210 -9.52 4.37 -7.30
N VAL A 211 -9.67 4.79 -6.04
CA VAL A 211 -10.16 3.97 -4.91
C VAL A 211 -11.68 3.79 -4.97
N GLU A 212 -12.46 4.85 -5.19
CA GLU A 212 -13.92 4.76 -5.18
C GLU A 212 -14.42 3.93 -6.36
N GLY A 213 -13.81 4.06 -7.54
CA GLY A 213 -14.13 3.16 -8.64
C GLY A 213 -13.81 1.68 -8.32
N ALA A 214 -12.88 1.42 -7.39
CA ALA A 214 -12.36 0.09 -7.07
C ALA A 214 -13.26 -0.57 -6.03
N GLN A 215 -13.60 0.17 -4.98
CA GLN A 215 -14.60 -0.19 -3.98
C GLN A 215 -15.99 -0.39 -4.62
N ARG A 216 -16.37 0.43 -5.62
CA ARG A 216 -17.62 0.28 -6.40
C ARG A 216 -17.64 -0.98 -7.28
N ARG A 217 -16.49 -1.44 -7.80
CA ARG A 217 -16.39 -2.64 -8.66
C ARG A 217 -16.21 -3.94 -7.87
N ALA A 218 -15.59 -3.85 -6.69
CA ALA A 218 -15.44 -4.96 -5.76
C ALA A 218 -16.68 -5.22 -4.89
N GLY A 219 -17.75 -4.42 -5.02
CA GLY A 219 -19.00 -4.63 -4.29
C GLY A 219 -18.96 -4.23 -2.81
N PHE A 220 -17.90 -3.54 -2.34
CA PHE A 220 -17.75 -3.20 -0.93
C PHE A 220 -18.83 -2.25 -0.39
N ALA A 221 -19.33 -1.32 -1.21
CA ALA A 221 -20.48 -0.48 -0.84
C ALA A 221 -21.79 -1.28 -0.64
N ALA A 222 -21.87 -2.51 -1.20
CA ALA A 222 -22.96 -3.45 -0.94
C ALA A 222 -22.65 -4.39 0.24
N MET A 223 -21.38 -4.74 0.48
CA MET A 223 -20.96 -5.53 1.65
C MET A 223 -21.10 -4.76 2.97
N GLY A 224 -20.97 -3.43 2.99
CA GLY A 224 -21.34 -2.63 4.17
C GLY A 224 -22.83 -2.71 4.59
N ARG A 225 -23.70 -3.33 3.76
CA ARG A 225 -25.11 -3.61 4.09
C ARG A 225 -25.39 -5.07 4.47
N ARG A 226 -24.44 -5.99 4.28
CA ARG A 226 -24.54 -7.37 4.77
C ARG A 226 -23.44 -7.57 5.79
N GLY A 227 -23.86 -7.57 7.05
CA GLY A 227 -22.99 -7.50 8.23
C GLY A 227 -21.78 -8.43 8.17
N TYR A 228 -20.75 -8.01 8.91
CA TYR A 228 -19.71 -8.84 9.51
C TYR A 228 -19.84 -10.33 9.17
N TRP A 229 -18.95 -10.82 8.31
CA TRP A 229 -18.69 -12.25 8.24
C TRP A 229 -18.12 -12.68 9.59
N ARG A 230 -19.00 -13.25 10.43
CA ARG A 230 -18.64 -14.19 11.49
C ARG A 230 -18.13 -15.48 10.85
N GLY A 231 -17.16 -16.09 11.52
CA GLY A 231 -16.69 -17.47 11.32
C GLY A 231 -15.47 -17.53 10.39
N GLU A 232 -14.39 -18.21 10.70
CA GLU A 232 -13.99 -19.08 11.83
C GLU A 232 -12.47 -18.95 11.99
#